data_AF-A0A060HMW0-F1
#
_entry.id   AF-A0A060HMW0-F1
#
_cell.length_a   1.000
_cell.length_b   1.000
_cell.length_c   1.000
_cell.angle_alpha   90.00
_cell.angle_beta   90.00
_cell.angle_gamma   90.00
#
_symmetry.space_group_name_H-M   'P 1'
#
loop_
_entity.id
_entity.type
_entity.pdbx_description
1 polymer ?
#
loop_
_entity_poly.entity_id
_entity_poly.type
_entity_poly.pdbx_seq_one_letter_code
_entity_poly.pdbx_strand_id
1 'polypeptide(L)' 'MSCRGLCKKHPRYTPVKKIEYAKGMKVCITCDRAIFVNMEETKCPCCNKNLRTRPQYHGDKGRLAREATMRRIFTSY' A
#
# COMPACT_ATOMS: atom_id res chain seq x y z
N MET A 1 12.82 -11.59 6.93
CA MET A 1 11.57 -11.94 7.64
C MET A 1 10.37 -11.46 6.83
N SER A 2 9.93 -12.35 5.95
CA SER A 2 8.85 -12.22 4.98
C SER A 2 7.49 -12.27 5.67
N CYS A 3 6.48 -11.71 5.02
CA CYS A 3 5.13 -11.78 5.51
C CYS A 3 4.63 -13.23 5.58
N ARG A 4 4.08 -13.65 6.73
CA ARG A 4 3.51 -15.01 6.90
C ARG A 4 2.09 -15.17 6.36
N GLY A 5 1.58 -14.20 5.59
CA GLY A 5 0.23 -14.23 5.00
C GLY A 5 -0.93 -14.15 6.01
N LEU A 6 -0.66 -14.03 7.31
CA LEU A 6 -1.67 -13.95 8.38
C LEU A 6 -2.60 -12.74 8.25
N CYS A 7 -2.19 -11.72 7.48
CA CYS A 7 -3.03 -10.56 7.18
C CYS A 7 -4.38 -10.96 6.60
N LYS A 8 -4.41 -11.98 5.73
CA LYS A 8 -5.63 -12.44 5.05
C LYS A 8 -6.70 -12.96 6.01
N LYS A 9 -6.29 -13.42 7.21
CA LYS A 9 -7.19 -13.89 8.26
C LYS A 9 -7.71 -12.76 9.16
N HIS A 10 -7.18 -11.55 9.02
CA HIS A 10 -7.55 -10.43 9.87
C HIS A 10 -8.94 -9.89 9.46
N PRO A 11 -9.86 -9.62 10.40
CA PRO A 11 -11.23 -9.19 10.08
C PRO A 11 -11.31 -7.86 9.32
N ARG A 12 -10.25 -7.04 9.41
CA ARG A 12 -10.14 -5.73 8.76
C ARG A 12 -9.29 -5.75 7.48
N TYR A 13 -8.97 -6.93 6.98
CA TYR A 13 -8.18 -7.10 5.76
C TYR A 13 -9.04 -6.95 4.51
N THR A 14 -8.58 -6.10 3.60
CA THR A 14 -9.13 -6.00 2.25
C THR A 14 -8.02 -6.37 1.25
N PRO A 15 -8.27 -7.30 0.30
CA PRO A 15 -7.32 -7.60 -0.76
C PRO A 15 -7.09 -6.36 -1.64
N VAL A 16 -5.96 -6.33 -2.35
CA VAL A 16 -5.46 -5.17 -3.09
C VAL A 16 -6.52 -4.61 -4.06
N LYS A 17 -7.29 -3.64 -3.55
CA LYS A 17 -8.24 -2.80 -4.28
C LYS A 17 -7.68 -1.38 -4.35
N LYS A 18 -8.43 -0.47 -4.97
CA LYS A 18 -8.11 0.96 -5.01
C LYS A 18 -7.90 1.47 -3.58
N ILE A 19 -6.70 1.97 -3.29
CA ILE A 19 -6.34 2.44 -1.94
C ILE A 19 -6.89 3.86 -1.79
N GLU A 20 -7.81 4.05 -0.85
CA GLU A 20 -8.38 5.35 -0.51
C GLU A 20 -7.84 5.80 0.85
N TYR A 21 -6.62 6.36 0.85
CA TYR A 21 -6.00 6.88 2.08
C TYR A 21 -6.86 7.93 2.80
N ALA A 22 -7.69 8.67 2.05
CA ALA A 22 -8.66 9.63 2.61
C ALA A 22 -9.72 8.98 3.50
N LYS A 23 -10.03 7.70 3.30
CA LYS A 23 -10.96 6.92 4.14
C LYS A 23 -10.26 6.23 5.32
N GLY A 24 -9.02 6.63 5.65
CA GLY A 24 -8.25 6.02 6.73
C GLY A 24 -7.67 4.64 6.42
N MET A 25 -7.57 4.27 5.14
CA MET A 25 -6.97 3.00 4.73
C MET A 25 -5.46 3.01 4.98
N LYS A 26 -4.95 1.94 5.60
CA LYS A 26 -3.53 1.73 5.91
C LYS A 26 -2.99 0.52 5.15
N VAL A 27 -1.81 0.62 4.55
CA VAL A 27 -1.29 -0.44 3.66
C VAL A 27 0.06 -0.98 4.13
N CYS A 28 0.19 -2.30 4.22
CA CYS A 28 1.49 -2.92 4.51
C CYS A 28 2.32 -3.09 3.23
N ILE A 29 3.49 -2.45 3.16
CA ILE A 29 4.40 -2.58 1.99
C ILE A 29 5.05 -3.96 1.85
N THR A 30 5.07 -4.75 2.92
CA THR A 30 5.78 -6.04 2.98
C THR A 30 4.86 -7.24 2.77
N CYS A 31 3.55 -7.06 2.95
CA CYS A 31 2.58 -8.14 2.98
C CYS A 31 1.61 -8.09 1.82
N ASP A 32 2.11 -8.26 0.59
CA ASP A 32 1.31 -8.24 -0.64
C ASP A 32 0.35 -7.05 -0.71
N ARG A 33 0.76 -5.89 -0.17
CA ARG A 33 -0.08 -4.68 -0.06
C ARG A 33 -1.40 -4.90 0.66
N ALA A 34 -1.40 -5.71 1.73
CA ALA A 34 -2.54 -5.87 2.62
C ALA A 34 -3.06 -4.51 3.09
N ILE A 35 -4.35 -4.28 2.87
CA ILE A 35 -5.05 -3.05 3.23
C ILE A 35 -5.81 -3.31 4.52
N PHE A 36 -5.62 -2.46 5.50
CA PHE A 36 -6.33 -2.44 6.77
C PHE A 36 -7.19 -1.18 6.83
N VAL A 37 -8.48 -1.35 7.08
CA VAL A 37 -9.44 -0.23 7.22
C VAL A 37 -9.79 -0.06 8.70
N ASN A 38 -9.89 1.18 9.17
CA ASN A 38 -10.27 1.49 10.56
C ASN A 38 -9.41 0.77 11.62
N MET A 39 -8.10 0.65 11.36
CA MET A 39 -7.16 0.07 12.32
C MET A 39 -6.50 1.21 13.09
N GLU A 40 -6.55 1.18 14.43
CA GLU A 40 -5.90 2.20 15.27
C GLU A 40 -4.37 2.07 15.20
N GLU A 41 -3.87 0.85 15.28
CA GLU A 41 -2.45 0.56 15.13
C GLU A 41 -1.91 0.89 13.73
N THR A 42 -0.69 1.42 13.72
CA THR A 42 0.10 1.68 12.51
C THR A 42 1.12 0.57 12.27
N LYS A 43 1.09 -0.54 13.00
CA LYS A 43 1.93 -1.70 12.77
C LYS A 43 1.12 -2.81 12.13
N CYS A 44 1.70 -3.52 11.17
CA CYS A 44 1.03 -4.71 10.65
C CYS A 44 1.08 -5.81 11.71
N PRO A 45 -0.06 -6.44 12.08
CA PRO A 45 -0.09 -7.57 13.02
C PRO A 45 0.65 -8.82 12.48
N CYS A 46 1.04 -8.78 11.21
CA CYS A 46 1.56 -9.90 10.46
C CYS A 46 3.10 -9.93 10.34
N CYS A 47 3.72 -8.76 10.24
CA CYS A 47 5.15 -8.59 9.97
C CYS A 47 5.77 -7.48 10.81
N ASN A 48 4.98 -6.85 11.71
CA ASN A 48 5.38 -5.73 12.57
C ASN A 48 5.97 -4.51 11.85
N LYS A 49 5.96 -4.46 10.52
CA LYS A 49 6.33 -3.28 9.75
C LYS A 49 5.28 -2.20 9.91
N ASN A 50 5.72 -0.95 9.79
CA ASN A 50 4.83 0.19 9.75
C ASN A 50 3.92 0.15 8.52
N LEU A 51 2.62 0.31 8.76
CA LEU A 51 1.62 0.50 7.75
C LEU A 51 1.74 1.91 7.17
N ARG A 52 1.66 1.95 5.86
CA ARG A 52 1.69 3.16 5.09
C ARG A 52 0.32 3.86 5.14
N THR A 53 0.31 5.09 5.61
CA THR A 53 -0.88 5.94 5.72
C THR A 53 -0.98 6.99 4.61
N ARG A 54 0.08 7.16 3.81
CA ARG A 54 0.17 8.17 2.74
C ARG A 54 0.78 7.55 1.48
N PRO A 55 0.30 7.85 0.26
CA PRO A 55 0.91 7.39 -0.98
C PRO A 55 2.38 7.83 -1.11
N GLN A 56 3.15 7.10 -1.91
CA GLN A 56 4.60 7.33 -2.10
C GLN A 56 4.91 8.62 -2.80
N TYR A 57 3.95 9.05 -3.60
CA TYR A 57 4.05 10.05 -4.61
C TYR A 57 2.96 11.06 -4.30
N HIS A 58 3.28 11.97 -3.39
CA HIS A 58 2.45 13.14 -3.11
C HIS A 58 3.09 14.38 -3.75
N GLY A 59 2.26 15.24 -4.36
CA GLY A 59 2.68 16.48 -5.00
C GLY A 59 3.25 16.29 -6.43
N ASP A 60 3.87 17.35 -6.97
CA ASP A 60 4.41 17.37 -8.34
C ASP A 60 5.40 16.25 -8.66
N LYS A 61 6.21 15.84 -7.68
CA LYS A 61 7.13 14.70 -7.81
C LYS A 61 6.39 13.39 -8.10
N GLY A 62 5.15 13.27 -7.64
CA GLY A 62 4.31 12.12 -7.90
C GLY A 62 3.74 12.07 -9.32
N ARG A 63 3.37 13.22 -9.89
CA ARG A 63 2.99 13.33 -11.31
C ARG A 63 4.18 12.96 -12.19
N LEU A 64 5.34 13.57 -11.96
CA LEU A 64 6.57 13.32 -12.72
C LEU A 64 7.01 11.86 -12.65
N ALA A 65 6.96 11.23 -11.48
CA ALA A 65 7.29 9.80 -11.34
C ALA A 65 6.31 8.89 -12.09
N ARG A 66 5.02 9.26 -12.09
CA ARG A 66 3.96 8.50 -12.77
C ARG A 66 4.07 8.65 -14.30
N GLU A 67 4.34 9.85 -14.79
CA GLU A 67 4.64 10.14 -16.21
C GLU A 67 5.92 9.46 -16.68
N ALA A 68 7.01 9.51 -15.89
CA ALA A 68 8.26 8.82 -16.22
C ALA A 68 8.08 7.29 -16.28
N THR A 69 7.23 6.74 -15.42
CA THR A 69 6.87 5.31 -15.45
C THR A 69 6.07 4.98 -16.71
N MET A 70 5.06 5.79 -17.06
CA MET A 70 4.27 5.59 -18.28
C MET A 70 5.11 5.68 -19.55
N ARG A 71 6.04 6.65 -19.63
CA ARG A 71 6.96 6.78 -20.76
C ARG A 71 7.79 5.52 -20.97
N ARG A 72 8.33 4.94 -19.89
CA ARG A 72 9.11 3.69 -19.97
C ARG A 72 8.29 2.49 -20.46
N ILE A 73 7.00 2.42 -20.10
CA ILE A 73 6.11 1.34 -20.56
C ILE A 73 5.83 1.49 -22.07
N PHE A 74 5.65 2.73 -22.55
CA PHE A 74 5.34 2.99 -23.96
C PHE A 74 6.55 3.00 -24.89
N THR A 75 7.77 3.24 -24.40
CA THR A 75 9.01 3.14 -25.20
C THR A 75 9.59 1.73 -25.27
N SER A 76 8.88 0.72 -24.73
CA SER A 76 9.30 -0.68 -24.76
C SER A 76 8.63 -1.48 -25.90
N TYR A 77 8.08 -0.80 -26.90
CA TYR A 77 7.57 -1.38 -28.16
C TYR A 77 8.42 -0.90 -29.34
#